data_AF-C0P043-F1
#
_entry.id   AF-C0P043-F1
#
_cell.length_a   1.000
_cell.length_b   1.000
_cell.length_c   1.000
_cell.angle_alpha   90.00
_cell.angle_beta   90.00
_cell.angle_gamma   90.00
#
_symmetry.space_group_name_H-M   'P 1'
#
loop_
_entity.id
_entity.type
_entity.pdbx_description
1 polymer ?
#
loop_
_entity_poly.entity_id
_entity_poly.type
_entity_poly.pdbx_seq_one_letter_code
_entity_poly.pdbx_strand_id
1 'polypeptide(L)'
;MAPKRKLYDAADVKVFIDILIYVGVHTSPRIDLYWLQDPYQGPIHTPRLYMSQKCFEQIKRFLHISRPTSAGNHQPGDKRWWYKLESPASTLERAAGQYYQPGSNISIDATMIHCTKHTVKMPNKPIKQGSKIIALADRGSIWTFTWSSRLWGIVDLFRWPNMSPTGSMVLESIHLRGKNLPLCILLSLQ
;
A
#
# COMPACT_ATOMS: atom_id res chain seq x y z
N MET A 1 -35.91 -15.92 -8.43
CA MET A 1 -34.86 -16.48 -7.55
C MET A 1 -33.64 -15.57 -7.62
N ALA A 2 -33.27 -14.89 -6.53
CA ALA A 2 -32.02 -14.14 -6.51
C ALA A 2 -30.83 -15.11 -6.63
N PRO A 3 -29.83 -14.86 -7.47
CA PRO A 3 -28.68 -15.76 -7.58
C PRO A 3 -28.00 -15.87 -6.22
N LYS A 4 -27.77 -17.11 -5.73
CA LYS A 4 -27.01 -17.37 -4.51
C LYS A 4 -25.66 -16.66 -4.64
N ARG A 5 -25.40 -15.67 -3.76
CA ARG A 5 -24.09 -15.03 -3.69
C ARG A 5 -23.09 -16.10 -3.23
N LYS A 6 -22.07 -16.36 -4.05
CA LYS A 6 -20.92 -17.17 -3.62
C LYS A 6 -20.26 -16.43 -2.46
N LEU A 7 -20.17 -17.09 -1.31
CA LEU A 7 -19.29 -16.67 -0.22
C LEU A 7 -17.87 -17.11 -0.57
N TYR A 8 -16.92 -16.22 -0.36
CA TYR A 8 -15.51 -16.48 -0.58
C TYR A 8 -14.84 -16.72 0.77
N ASP A 9 -14.00 -17.74 0.87
CA ASP A 9 -13.27 -18.07 2.08
C ASP A 9 -11.84 -17.50 2.06
N ALA A 10 -11.06 -17.82 3.09
CA ALA A 10 -9.67 -17.38 3.18
C ALA A 10 -8.78 -17.97 2.07
N ALA A 11 -9.09 -19.16 1.55
CA ALA A 11 -8.32 -19.78 0.47
C ALA A 11 -8.58 -19.06 -0.86
N ASP A 12 -9.85 -18.71 -1.15
CA ASP A 12 -10.21 -17.89 -2.30
C ASP A 12 -9.44 -16.55 -2.28
N VAL A 13 -9.37 -15.88 -1.11
CA VAL A 13 -8.65 -14.60 -0.98
C VAL A 13 -7.14 -14.76 -1.16
N LYS A 14 -6.54 -15.87 -0.71
CA LYS A 14 -5.12 -16.16 -0.96
C LYS A 14 -4.83 -16.32 -2.45
N VAL A 15 -5.63 -17.13 -3.15
CA VAL A 15 -5.49 -17.29 -4.61
C VAL A 15 -5.67 -15.95 -5.34
N PHE A 16 -6.61 -15.12 -4.88
CA PHE A 16 -6.77 -13.78 -5.42
C PHE A 16 -5.50 -12.91 -5.25
N ILE A 17 -4.86 -12.94 -4.07
CA ILE A 17 -3.61 -12.24 -3.81
C ILE A 17 -2.47 -12.80 -4.67
N ASP A 18 -2.36 -14.12 -4.82
CA ASP A 18 -1.33 -14.76 -5.65
C ASP A 18 -1.47 -14.34 -7.12
N ILE A 19 -2.70 -14.25 -7.63
CA ILE A 19 -2.97 -13.74 -8.98
C ILE A 19 -2.56 -12.26 -9.08
N LEU A 20 -2.83 -11.43 -8.07
CA LEU A 20 -2.38 -10.03 -8.07
C LEU A 20 -0.85 -9.90 -8.13
N ILE A 21 -0.12 -10.76 -7.40
CA ILE A 21 1.34 -10.80 -7.44
C ILE A 21 1.81 -11.20 -8.84
N TYR A 22 1.23 -12.25 -9.42
CA TYR A 22 1.57 -12.70 -10.77
C TYR A 22 1.35 -11.62 -11.83
N VAL A 23 0.20 -10.93 -11.79
CA VAL A 23 -0.12 -9.80 -12.68
C VAL A 23 0.81 -8.60 -12.46
N GLY A 24 1.36 -8.44 -11.25
CA GLY A 24 2.37 -7.42 -10.96
C GLY A 24 3.75 -7.73 -11.55
N VAL A 25 4.09 -9.00 -11.75
CA VAL A 25 5.36 -9.45 -12.33
C VAL A 25 5.28 -9.55 -13.86
N HIS A 26 4.23 -10.20 -14.37
CA HIS A 26 3.97 -10.28 -15.80
C HIS A 26 2.98 -9.18 -16.18
N THR A 27 3.37 -8.20 -16.99
CA THR A 27 2.49 -7.08 -17.36
C THR A 27 1.75 -7.36 -18.68
N SER A 28 0.43 -7.52 -18.62
CA SER A 28 -0.43 -7.63 -19.81
C SER A 28 -1.20 -6.31 -20.02
N PRO A 29 -1.43 -5.87 -21.28
CA PRO A 29 -2.14 -4.61 -21.55
C PRO A 29 -3.59 -4.61 -21.05
N ARG A 30 -4.20 -5.79 -20.87
CA ARG A 30 -5.55 -5.93 -20.33
C ARG A 30 -5.63 -7.09 -19.36
N ILE A 31 -6.45 -6.92 -18.32
CA ILE A 31 -6.60 -7.91 -17.25
C ILE A 31 -7.30 -9.20 -17.72
N ASP A 32 -8.17 -9.14 -18.73
CA ASP A 32 -8.90 -10.31 -19.23
C ASP A 32 -8.00 -11.28 -20.00
N LEU A 33 -6.87 -10.81 -20.54
CA LEU A 33 -5.92 -11.64 -21.27
C LEU A 33 -5.27 -12.73 -20.40
N TYR A 34 -5.22 -12.56 -19.06
CA TYR A 34 -4.74 -13.61 -18.14
C TYR A 34 -5.63 -14.86 -18.08
N TRP A 35 -6.85 -14.77 -18.60
CA TRP A 35 -7.79 -15.90 -18.68
C TRP A 35 -7.96 -16.44 -20.09
N LEU A 36 -7.32 -15.82 -21.09
CA LEU A 36 -7.40 -16.24 -22.48
C LEU A 36 -6.69 -17.58 -22.70
N GLN A 37 -7.19 -18.37 -23.64
CA GLN A 37 -6.63 -19.67 -24.02
C GLN A 37 -6.05 -19.71 -25.43
N ASP A 38 -6.23 -18.64 -26.20
CA ASP A 38 -5.79 -18.58 -27.59
C ASP A 38 -4.30 -18.17 -27.65
N PRO A 39 -3.38 -19.10 -27.99
CA PRO A 39 -1.96 -18.79 -28.10
C PRO A 39 -1.64 -17.77 -29.22
N TYR A 40 -2.55 -17.59 -30.19
CA TYR A 40 -2.37 -16.59 -31.25
C TYR A 40 -2.66 -15.16 -30.77
N GLN A 41 -3.38 -15.02 -29.65
CA GLN A 41 -3.71 -13.72 -29.05
C GLN A 41 -2.79 -13.33 -27.89
N GLY A 42 -1.89 -14.22 -27.46
CA GLY A 42 -0.90 -13.91 -26.44
C GLY A 42 -0.39 -15.13 -25.67
N PRO A 43 0.50 -14.90 -24.69
CA PRO A 43 1.00 -15.97 -23.83
C PRO A 43 -0.12 -16.64 -23.04
N ILE A 44 -0.02 -17.96 -22.90
CA ILE A 44 -0.95 -18.74 -22.07
C ILE A 44 -0.57 -18.56 -20.60
N HIS A 45 -1.52 -18.06 -19.81
CA HIS A 45 -1.33 -17.81 -18.39
C HIS A 45 -2.03 -18.84 -17.50
N THR A 46 -1.50 -19.02 -16.29
CA THR A 46 -2.01 -19.97 -15.29
C THR A 46 -3.13 -19.48 -14.35
N PRO A 47 -3.45 -18.17 -14.16
CA PRO A 47 -4.51 -17.73 -13.25
C PRO A 47 -5.86 -18.44 -13.44
N ARG A 48 -6.22 -18.75 -14.69
CA ARG A 48 -7.43 -19.49 -15.05
C ARG A 48 -7.56 -20.87 -14.41
N LEU A 49 -6.43 -21.52 -14.06
CA LEU A 49 -6.41 -22.84 -13.43
C LEU A 49 -6.84 -22.78 -11.96
N TYR A 50 -6.68 -21.61 -11.32
CA TYR A 50 -6.91 -21.43 -9.88
C TYR A 50 -8.19 -20.66 -9.58
N MET A 51 -8.55 -19.70 -10.45
CA MET A 51 -9.73 -18.87 -10.26
C MET A 51 -10.30 -18.48 -11.62
N SER A 52 -11.63 -18.54 -11.78
CA SER A 52 -12.28 -18.00 -12.99
C SER A 52 -12.22 -16.48 -13.01
N GLN A 53 -12.20 -15.88 -14.21
CA GLN A 53 -12.19 -14.42 -14.37
C GLN A 53 -13.35 -13.77 -13.62
N LYS A 54 -14.55 -14.36 -13.70
CA LYS A 54 -15.74 -13.88 -12.99
C LYS A 54 -15.55 -13.87 -11.47
N CYS A 55 -14.91 -14.90 -10.90
CA CYS A 55 -14.62 -14.93 -9.46
C CYS A 55 -13.60 -13.83 -9.09
N PHE A 56 -12.54 -13.69 -9.87
CA PHE A 56 -11.53 -12.65 -9.67
C PHE A 56 -12.15 -11.23 -9.68
N GLU A 57 -12.98 -10.94 -10.67
CA GLU A 57 -13.70 -9.67 -10.79
C GLU A 57 -14.68 -9.43 -9.64
N GLN A 58 -15.37 -10.47 -9.19
CA GLN A 58 -16.27 -10.39 -8.03
C GLN A 58 -15.50 -10.08 -6.74
N ILE A 59 -14.43 -10.81 -6.45
CA ILE A 59 -13.60 -10.55 -5.26
C ILE A 59 -13.04 -9.12 -5.36
N LYS A 60 -12.43 -8.74 -6.49
CA LYS A 60 -11.88 -7.39 -6.71
C LYS A 60 -12.91 -6.28 -6.44
N ARG A 61 -14.17 -6.48 -6.81
CA ARG A 61 -15.25 -5.49 -6.64
C ARG A 61 -15.76 -5.39 -5.21
N PHE A 62 -15.83 -6.51 -4.48
CA PHE A 62 -16.53 -6.59 -3.20
C PHE A 62 -15.60 -6.82 -1.99
N LEU A 63 -14.30 -6.98 -2.20
CA LEU A 63 -13.33 -7.12 -1.13
C LEU A 63 -13.31 -5.86 -0.24
N HIS A 64 -13.63 -6.05 1.04
CA HIS A 64 -13.55 -5.04 2.07
C HIS A 64 -12.66 -5.53 3.21
N ILE A 65 -11.62 -4.77 3.52
CA ILE A 65 -10.62 -5.14 4.54
C ILE A 65 -11.03 -4.63 5.93
N SER A 66 -11.73 -3.50 5.99
CA SER A 66 -12.25 -2.92 7.23
C SER A 66 -13.62 -3.48 7.58
N ARG A 67 -13.88 -3.69 8.88
CA ARG A 67 -15.23 -4.03 9.34
C ARG A 67 -16.22 -2.91 8.93
N PRO A 68 -17.38 -3.23 8.33
CA PRO A 68 -18.33 -2.23 7.87
C PRO A 68 -18.81 -1.28 8.97
N THR A 69 -18.93 -1.80 10.20
CA THR A 69 -19.37 -1.06 11.39
C THR A 69 -18.37 -0.01 11.86
N SER A 70 -17.10 -0.10 11.44
CA SER A 70 -16.07 0.86 11.86
C SER A 70 -16.31 2.27 11.33
N ALA A 71 -17.11 2.44 10.28
CA ALA A 71 -17.45 3.76 9.74
C ALA A 71 -18.19 4.63 10.76
N GLY A 72 -19.02 4.04 11.64
CA GLY A 72 -19.73 4.76 12.69
C GLY A 72 -18.88 5.12 13.90
N ASN A 73 -17.73 4.46 14.07
CA ASN A 73 -16.82 4.71 15.20
C ASN A 73 -15.83 5.84 14.93
N HIS A 74 -15.75 6.34 13.69
CA HIS A 74 -14.98 7.54 13.39
C HIS A 74 -15.75 8.77 13.84
N GLN A 75 -15.37 9.27 15.00
CA GLN A 75 -15.89 10.52 15.54
C GLN A 75 -15.59 11.69 14.59
N PRO A 76 -16.44 12.73 14.57
CA PRO A 76 -16.13 13.98 13.90
C PRO A 76 -14.78 14.52 14.41
N GLY A 77 -13.76 14.52 13.55
CA GLY A 77 -12.40 14.96 13.90
C GLY A 77 -11.33 13.86 13.90
N ASP A 78 -11.68 12.57 13.71
CA ASP A 78 -10.66 11.53 13.53
C ASP A 78 -9.88 11.76 12.23
N LYS A 79 -8.59 12.07 12.38
CA LYS A 79 -7.68 12.42 11.29
C LYS A 79 -7.25 11.22 10.45
N ARG A 80 -7.59 9.99 10.86
CA ARG A 80 -7.28 8.75 10.14
C ARG A 80 -8.26 8.51 9.00
N TRP A 81 -8.24 9.39 8.00
CA TRP A 81 -8.97 9.20 6.74
C TRP A 81 -8.64 7.86 6.04
N TRP A 82 -7.48 7.30 6.35
CA TRP A 82 -6.96 6.01 5.86
C TRP A 82 -7.39 4.82 6.73
N TYR A 83 -8.31 4.97 7.69
CA TYR A 83 -8.72 3.93 8.64
C TYR A 83 -9.08 2.58 8.02
N LYS A 84 -9.61 2.57 6.79
CA LYS A 84 -9.94 1.33 6.08
C LYS A 84 -8.71 0.47 5.79
N LEU A 85 -7.55 1.13 5.69
CA LEU A 85 -6.25 0.54 5.48
C LEU A 85 -5.46 0.40 6.78
N GLU A 86 -6.00 0.82 7.93
CA GLU A 86 -5.30 0.71 9.22
C GLU A 86 -4.89 -0.72 9.49
N SER A 87 -5.86 -1.63 9.61
CA SER A 87 -5.61 -3.04 9.92
C SER A 87 -4.53 -3.71 9.04
N PRO A 88 -4.61 -3.65 7.69
CA PRO A 88 -3.56 -4.22 6.86
C PRO A 88 -2.23 -3.47 6.98
N ALA A 89 -2.23 -2.14 7.10
CA ALA A 89 -1.00 -1.35 7.27
C ALA A 89 -0.29 -1.71 8.58
N SER A 90 -0.97 -1.66 9.73
CA SER A 90 -0.33 -1.99 11.01
C SER A 90 0.11 -3.46 11.06
N THR A 91 -0.61 -4.36 10.38
CA THR A 91 -0.19 -5.76 10.28
C THR A 91 1.09 -5.92 9.46
N LEU A 92 1.18 -5.21 8.33
CA LEU A 92 2.38 -5.19 7.50
C LEU A 92 3.57 -4.59 8.26
N GLU A 93 3.39 -3.45 8.92
CA GLU A 93 4.47 -2.79 9.67
C GLU A 93 4.94 -3.64 10.86
N ARG A 94 4.02 -4.28 11.58
CA ARG A 94 4.38 -5.20 12.66
C ARG A 94 5.15 -6.41 12.15
N ALA A 95 4.71 -7.00 11.03
CA ALA A 95 5.42 -8.11 10.42
C ALA A 95 6.81 -7.67 9.95
N ALA A 96 6.93 -6.51 9.31
CA ALA A 96 8.20 -5.95 8.89
C ALA A 96 9.13 -5.73 10.09
N GLY A 97 8.66 -5.08 11.16
CA GLY A 97 9.47 -4.86 12.38
C GLY A 97 9.88 -6.15 13.09
N GLN A 98 9.12 -7.24 12.94
CA GLN A 98 9.46 -8.53 13.52
C GLN A 98 10.47 -9.33 12.69
N TYR A 99 10.36 -9.28 11.35
CA TYR A 99 11.10 -10.18 10.46
C TYR A 99 12.16 -9.48 9.61
N TYR A 100 12.18 -8.16 9.57
CA TYR A 100 13.09 -7.38 8.75
C TYR A 100 13.93 -6.44 9.61
N GLN A 101 15.24 -6.62 9.55
CA GLN A 101 16.20 -5.70 10.12
C GLN A 101 16.84 -4.89 8.98
N PRO A 102 16.55 -3.58 8.89
CA PRO A 102 17.17 -2.75 7.87
C PRO A 102 18.68 -2.61 8.10
N GLY A 103 19.43 -2.49 6.99
CA GLY A 103 20.86 -2.21 7.01
C GLY A 103 21.18 -0.78 7.45
N SER A 104 22.46 -0.43 7.46
CA SER A 104 22.91 0.91 7.87
C SER A 104 22.45 2.02 6.91
N ASN A 105 22.26 1.70 5.63
CA ASN A 105 22.01 2.68 4.57
C ASN A 105 20.53 2.72 4.22
N ILE A 106 19.80 3.57 4.93
CA ILE A 106 18.37 3.77 4.69
C ILE A 106 18.12 5.01 3.83
N SER A 107 17.05 4.99 3.06
CA SER A 107 16.52 6.14 2.34
C SER A 107 15.14 6.52 2.87
N ILE A 108 14.85 7.82 2.84
CA ILE A 108 13.54 8.38 3.17
C ILE A 108 13.10 9.21 1.98
N ASP A 109 11.98 8.83 1.34
CA ASP A 109 11.41 9.61 0.24
C ASP A 109 9.88 9.61 0.31
N ALA A 110 9.29 10.61 -0.34
CA ALA A 110 7.87 10.67 -0.63
C ALA A 110 7.54 9.86 -1.88
N THR A 111 6.75 8.79 -1.72
CA THR A 111 6.19 8.03 -2.82
C THR A 111 4.71 8.35 -3.04
N MET A 112 4.25 8.12 -4.27
CA MET A 112 2.90 8.40 -4.72
C MET A 112 2.17 7.11 -5.04
N ILE A 113 0.98 6.95 -4.47
CA ILE A 113 0.08 5.84 -4.74
C ILE A 113 -1.12 6.39 -5.51
N HIS A 114 -1.43 5.80 -6.65
CA HIS A 114 -2.60 6.19 -7.42
C HIS A 114 -3.88 5.94 -6.59
N CYS A 115 -4.67 7.00 -6.38
CA CYS A 115 -5.89 6.96 -5.59
C CYS A 115 -6.80 8.13 -6.04
N THR A 116 -8.09 8.04 -5.73
CA THR A 116 -9.08 9.05 -6.13
C THR A 116 -9.58 9.93 -4.98
N LYS A 117 -9.55 9.46 -3.72
CA LYS A 117 -10.30 10.12 -2.63
C LYS A 117 -9.50 11.00 -1.66
N HIS A 118 -8.17 10.89 -1.59
CA HIS A 118 -7.33 11.81 -0.81
C HIS A 118 -6.01 12.03 -1.54
N THR A 119 -6.00 12.99 -2.46
CA THR A 119 -4.91 13.17 -3.42
C THR A 119 -4.15 14.48 -3.24
N VAL A 120 -2.87 14.42 -3.57
CA VAL A 120 -1.95 15.56 -3.71
C VAL A 120 -1.47 15.56 -5.17
N LYS A 121 -1.26 16.75 -5.73
CA LYS A 121 -0.65 16.90 -7.06
C LYS A 121 0.86 17.07 -6.91
N MET A 122 1.65 16.25 -7.61
CA MET A 122 3.10 16.32 -7.65
C MET A 122 3.56 16.21 -9.12
N PRO A 123 3.69 17.34 -9.84
CA PRO A 123 3.85 17.35 -11.31
C PRO A 123 5.12 16.66 -11.79
N ASN A 124 6.17 16.64 -10.96
CA ASN A 124 7.47 16.07 -11.29
C ASN A 124 7.63 14.60 -10.92
N LYS A 125 6.59 13.96 -10.36
CA LYS A 125 6.59 12.52 -10.07
C LYS A 125 5.85 11.76 -11.18
N PRO A 126 6.20 10.48 -11.46
CA PRO A 126 5.54 9.67 -12.49
C PRO A 126 4.02 9.61 -12.30
N ILE A 127 3.57 9.47 -11.05
CA ILE A 127 2.16 9.59 -10.66
C ILE A 127 1.90 11.05 -10.25
N LYS A 128 1.36 11.83 -11.19
CA LYS A 128 1.12 13.27 -11.02
C LYS A 128 0.08 13.61 -9.96
N GLN A 129 -0.87 12.70 -9.69
CA GLN A 129 -1.92 12.87 -8.70
C GLN A 129 -2.23 11.55 -8.02
N GLY A 130 -2.20 11.55 -6.68
CA GLY A 130 -2.38 10.35 -5.87
C GLY A 130 -2.22 10.63 -4.39
N SER A 131 -2.30 9.60 -3.56
CA SER A 131 -2.01 9.71 -2.14
C SER A 131 -0.50 9.73 -1.93
N LYS A 132 -0.02 10.73 -1.18
CA LYS A 132 1.39 10.85 -0.79
C LYS A 132 1.62 10.04 0.49
N ILE A 133 2.65 9.22 0.50
CA ILE A 133 3.17 8.59 1.73
C ILE A 133 4.66 8.89 1.84
N ILE A 134 5.17 8.99 3.06
CA ILE A 134 6.61 9.07 3.35
C ILE A 134 7.06 7.65 3.67
N ALA A 135 7.97 7.09 2.89
CA ALA A 135 8.42 5.71 3.03
C ALA A 135 9.88 5.68 3.49
N LEU A 136 10.19 4.73 4.37
CA LEU A 136 11.57 4.33 4.67
C LEU A 136 11.87 3.09 3.83
N ALA A 137 12.99 3.12 3.10
CA ALA A 137 13.39 2.04 2.23
C ALA A 137 14.87 1.65 2.42
N ASP A 138 15.12 0.35 2.34
CA ASP A 138 16.45 -0.26 2.44
C ASP A 138 16.55 -1.33 1.35
N ARG A 139 17.66 -1.33 0.60
CA ARG A 139 17.90 -2.23 -0.54
C ARG A 139 16.71 -2.34 -1.51
N GLY A 140 16.07 -1.22 -1.81
CA GLY A 140 14.92 -1.14 -2.73
C GLY A 140 13.59 -1.64 -2.15
N SER A 141 13.54 -1.99 -0.86
CA SER A 141 12.34 -2.48 -0.18
C SER A 141 11.84 -1.47 0.84
N ILE A 142 10.53 -1.15 0.79
CA ILE A 142 9.87 -0.32 1.81
C ILE A 142 9.40 -1.24 2.94
N TRP A 143 9.83 -0.97 4.17
CA TRP A 143 9.43 -1.76 5.33
C TRP A 143 8.49 -1.00 6.28
N THR A 144 8.46 0.32 6.21
CA THR A 144 7.55 1.16 7.00
C THR A 144 7.28 2.48 6.27
N PHE A 145 6.13 3.09 6.57
CA PHE A 145 5.70 4.33 5.94
C PHE A 145 4.81 5.15 6.86
N THR A 146 4.63 6.41 6.51
CA THR A 146 3.72 7.33 7.20
C THR A 146 2.79 8.00 6.20
N TRP A 147 1.50 8.04 6.54
CA TRP A 147 0.47 8.62 5.70
C TRP A 147 0.57 10.14 5.66
N SER A 148 0.36 10.72 4.48
CA SER A 148 0.24 12.17 4.30
C SER A 148 -1.10 12.51 3.67
N SER A 149 -1.72 13.58 4.15
CA SER A 149 -2.93 14.18 3.58
C SER A 149 -2.69 15.65 3.28
N ARG A 150 -3.37 16.16 2.25
CA ARG A 150 -3.43 17.60 2.00
C ARG A 150 -4.12 18.35 3.13
N LEU A 151 -5.15 17.75 3.73
CA LEU A 151 -5.96 18.39 4.78
C LEU A 151 -5.28 18.34 6.15
N TRP A 152 -4.56 17.26 6.44
CA TRP A 152 -4.05 16.97 7.78
C TRP A 152 -2.53 16.93 7.88
N GLY A 153 -1.81 17.10 6.78
CA GLY A 153 -0.36 16.93 6.73
C GLY A 153 0.05 15.47 6.92
N ILE A 154 1.27 15.28 7.43
CA ILE A 154 1.82 13.96 7.78
C ILE A 154 1.23 13.54 9.12
N VAL A 155 0.64 12.34 9.16
CA VAL A 155 -0.02 11.79 10.36
C VAL A 155 1.04 11.43 11.41
N ASP A 156 0.73 11.68 12.69
CA ASP A 156 1.57 11.36 13.85
C ASP A 156 2.98 11.96 13.86
N LEU A 157 3.19 13.05 13.11
CA LEU A 157 4.49 13.72 13.08
C LEU A 157 4.63 14.74 14.21
N PHE A 158 5.48 14.44 15.20
CA PHE A 158 5.91 15.44 16.16
C PHE A 158 6.84 16.46 15.47
N ARG A 159 6.56 17.75 15.68
CA ARG A 159 7.40 18.84 15.17
C ARG A 159 8.34 19.30 16.26
N TRP A 160 9.63 19.09 16.04
CA TRP A 160 10.67 19.53 16.95
C TRP A 160 10.81 21.06 16.87
N PRO A 161 10.74 21.80 18.00
CA PRO A 161 10.68 23.27 18.00
C PRO A 161 11.85 23.96 17.28
N ASN A 162 13.02 23.32 17.30
CA ASN A 162 14.28 23.88 16.78
C ASN A 162 14.73 23.21 15.47
N MET A 163 13.82 22.52 14.77
CA MET A 163 14.13 21.87 13.50
C MET A 163 13.17 22.32 12.41
N SER A 164 13.65 22.29 11.17
CA SER A 164 12.77 22.44 10.01
C SER A 164 11.69 21.34 10.01
N PRO A 165 10.54 21.57 9.36
CA PRO A 165 9.51 20.53 9.22
C PRO A 165 10.06 19.23 8.62
N THR A 166 10.96 19.33 7.64
CA THR A 166 11.64 18.19 7.03
C THR A 166 12.60 17.51 8.02
N GLY A 167 13.38 18.29 8.77
CA GLY A 167 14.28 17.74 9.78
C GLY A 167 13.52 16.98 10.87
N SER A 168 12.41 17.55 11.34
CA SER A 168 11.50 16.88 12.28
C SER A 168 10.94 15.59 11.69
N MET A 169 10.51 15.62 10.42
CA MET A 169 9.99 14.45 9.72
C MET A 169 11.00 13.32 9.65
N VAL A 170 12.22 13.63 9.25
CA VAL A 170 13.32 12.67 9.14
C VAL A 170 13.63 12.09 10.52
N LEU A 171 13.80 12.95 11.53
CA LEU A 171 14.14 12.52 12.89
C LEU A 171 13.06 11.59 13.48
N GLU A 172 11.79 11.97 13.40
CA GLU A 172 10.68 11.15 13.87
C GLU A 172 10.59 9.81 13.13
N SER A 173 10.78 9.82 11.81
CA SER A 173 10.78 8.61 10.99
C SER A 173 11.82 7.60 11.48
N ILE A 174 13.03 8.08 11.80
CA ILE A 174 14.12 7.26 12.33
C ILE A 174 13.85 6.83 13.77
N HIS A 175 13.46 7.77 14.62
CA HIS A 175 13.31 7.55 16.05
C HIS A 175 12.19 6.55 16.37
N LEU A 176 11.03 6.73 15.73
CA LEU A 176 9.85 5.90 16.01
C LEU A 176 9.95 4.54 15.32
N ARG A 177 10.51 4.48 14.11
CA ARG A 177 10.36 3.33 13.20
C ARG A 177 11.68 2.68 12.80
N GLY A 178 12.80 3.26 13.21
CA GLY A 178 14.16 2.78 12.96
C GLY A 178 14.86 2.20 14.18
N LYS A 179 14.12 1.80 15.22
CA LYS A 179 14.71 1.23 16.45
C LYS A 179 15.65 0.07 16.06
N ASN A 180 16.95 0.25 16.30
CA ASN A 180 18.11 -0.60 15.96
C ASN A 180 18.95 -0.21 14.71
N LEU A 181 18.78 0.98 14.13
CA LEU A 181 19.63 1.43 13.03
C LEU A 181 20.93 2.12 13.50
N PRO A 182 22.13 1.70 13.03
CA PRO A 182 23.34 2.51 13.14
C PRO A 182 23.23 3.73 12.21
N LEU A 183 23.58 4.91 12.72
CA LEU A 183 23.45 6.22 12.05
C LEU A 183 24.29 6.33 10.76
N CYS A 184 23.79 5.84 9.61
CA CYS A 184 24.29 6.20 8.28
C CYS A 184 23.14 6.46 7.31
N ILE A 185 22.52 7.63 7.40
CA ILE A 185 21.36 7.97 6.56
C ILE A 185 21.84 8.73 5.32
N LEU A 186 21.71 8.09 4.16
CA LEU A 186 21.90 8.74 2.86
C LEU A 186 20.56 9.32 2.43
N LEU A 187 20.39 10.64 2.62
CA LEU A 187 19.29 11.40 2.04
C LEU A 187 19.56 11.59 0.54
N SER A 188 18.96 10.73 -0.29
CA SER A 188 18.82 11.02 -1.71
C SER A 188 17.54 11.83 -1.91
N LEU A 189 17.68 13.16 -1.95
CA LEU A 189 16.69 14.04 -2.56
C LEU A 189 17.07 14.16 -4.04
N GLN A 190 16.39 13.40 -4.89
CA GLN A 190 16.33 13.68 -6.34
C GLN A 190 15.08 14.49 -6.67
#